data_AF-A0AAW1V008-F1
#
_entry.id   AF-A0AAW1V008-F1
#
_cell.length_a   1.000
_cell.length_b   1.000
_cell.length_c   1.000
_cell.angle_alpha   90.00
_cell.angle_beta   90.00
_cell.angle_gamma   90.00
#
_symmetry.space_group_name_H-M   'P 1'
#
loop_
_entity.id
_entity.type
_entity.pdbx_description
1 polymer ?
#
loop_
_entity_poly.entity_id
_entity_poly.type
_entity_poly.pdbx_seq_one_letter_code
_entity_poly.pdbx_strand_id
1 'polypeptide(L)' 'MSLTCRVQYLNDIDPFSYSSNFPDPARPPLHTFNITLPLINQLTAIHRLLKSPHR' A
#
# COMPACT_ATOMS: atom_id res chain seq x y z
N MET A 1 13.57 -10.85 -11.92
CA MET A 1 12.41 -10.28 -12.65
C MET A 1 11.66 -9.38 -11.68
N SER A 2 11.02 -8.32 -12.16
CA SER A 2 10.40 -7.30 -11.31
C SER A 2 9.05 -6.85 -11.85
N LEU A 3 8.16 -6.45 -10.96
CA LEU A 3 6.86 -5.86 -11.29
C LEU A 3 6.81 -4.44 -10.76
N THR A 4 6.61 -3.46 -11.63
CA THR A 4 6.38 -2.07 -11.22
C THR A 4 4.88 -1.77 -11.29
N CYS A 5 4.28 -1.37 -10.17
CA CYS A 5 2.86 -1.04 -10.11
C CYS A 5 2.58 0.12 -9.14
N ARG A 6 1.36 0.63 -9.22
CA ARG A 6 0.86 1.68 -8.34
C ARG A 6 0.37 1.09 -7.03
N VAL A 7 0.69 1.73 -5.91
CA VAL A 7 0.26 1.29 -4.57
C VAL A 7 -0.50 2.41 -3.87
N GLN A 8 -1.51 2.05 -3.09
CA GLN A 8 -2.28 2.95 -2.23
C GLN A 8 -2.67 2.22 -0.95
N TYR A 9 -3.01 2.98 0.08
CA TYR A 9 -3.53 2.51 1.34
C TYR A 9 -5.04 2.72 1.40
N LEU A 10 -5.77 1.74 1.92
CA LEU A 10 -7.19 1.87 2.24
C LEU A 10 -7.34 1.68 3.74
N ASN A 11 -8.08 2.57 4.41
CA ASN A 11 -8.27 2.49 5.85
C ASN A 11 -9.56 1.74 6.19
N ASP A 12 -9.56 0.41 6.17
CA ASP A 12 -10.73 -0.44 6.40
C ASP A 12 -10.96 -0.85 7.88
N ILE A 13 -10.29 -0.18 8.82
CA ILE A 13 -10.37 -0.49 10.26
C ILE A 13 -11.79 -0.37 10.82
N ASP A 14 -12.55 0.65 10.40
CA ASP A 14 -13.94 0.85 10.83
C ASP A 14 -14.89 0.79 9.62
N PRO A 15 -15.73 -0.26 9.51
CA PRO A 15 -16.63 -0.45 8.38
C PRO A 15 -17.76 0.59 8.30
N PHE A 16 -17.99 1.39 9.34
CA PHE A 16 -19.01 2.44 9.36
C PHE A 16 -18.47 3.85 9.09
N SER A 17 -17.14 4.00 9.02
CA SER A 17 -16.49 5.29 8.74
C SER A 17 -16.55 5.63 7.25
N TYR A 18 -17.29 6.68 6.87
CA TYR A 18 -17.52 7.04 5.46
C TYR A 18 -16.23 7.41 4.69
N SER A 19 -15.24 7.99 5.37
CA SER A 19 -13.93 8.35 4.80
C SER A 19 -13.02 7.15 4.50
N SER A 20 -13.40 5.94 4.93
CA SER A 20 -12.67 4.68 4.72
C SER A 20 -12.67 4.20 3.26
N ASN A 21 -13.58 4.70 2.42
CA ASN A 21 -13.85 4.14 1.09
C ASN A 21 -12.91 4.62 -0.02
N PHE A 22 -12.10 5.65 0.23
CA PHE A 22 -11.19 6.20 -0.78
C PHE A 22 -9.75 5.84 -0.46
N PRO A 23 -9.02 5.21 -1.40
CA PRO A 23 -7.62 4.88 -1.19
C PRO A 23 -6.74 6.14 -1.26
N ASP A 24 -5.80 6.24 -0.32
CA ASP A 24 -4.84 7.33 -0.20
C ASP A 24 -3.41 6.89 -0.56
N PRO A 25 -2.58 7.75 -1.17
CA PRO A 25 -2.89 9.09 -1.67
C PRO A 25 -3.63 9.07 -3.01
N ALA A 26 -4.39 10.13 -3.32
CA ALA A 26 -5.15 10.27 -4.58
C ALA A 26 -4.31 10.09 -5.87
N ARG A 27 -3.01 10.38 -5.82
CA ARG A 27 -2.04 10.01 -6.87
C ARG A 27 -1.17 8.85 -6.37
N PRO A 28 -1.45 7.60 -6.78
CA PRO A 28 -0.70 6.44 -6.33
C PRO A 28 0.79 6.53 -6.71
N PRO A 29 1.73 6.39 -5.77
CA PRO A 29 3.14 6.24 -6.10
C PRO A 29 3.41 4.90 -6.78
N LEU A 30 4.50 4.85 -7.57
CA LEU A 30 5.00 3.61 -8.15
C LEU A 30 5.90 2.89 -7.13
N HIS A 31 5.77 1.57 -7.07
CA HIS A 31 6.65 0.68 -6.33
C HIS A 31 7.06 -0.49 -7.22
N THR A 32 8.31 -0.94 -7.08
CA THR A 32 8.85 -2.07 -7.84
C THR A 32 9.07 -3.26 -6.91
N PHE A 33 8.30 -4.31 -7.12
CA PHE A 33 8.43 -5.59 -6.44
C PHE A 33 9.45 -6.48 -7.12
N ASN A 34 10.21 -7.22 -6.32
CA ASN A 34 10.95 -8.36 -6.79
C ASN A 34 10.05 -9.61 -6.78
N ILE A 35 9.79 -10.18 -7.95
CA ILE A 35 8.88 -11.34 -8.06
C ILE A 35 9.50 -12.65 -7.56
N THR A 36 10.80 -12.68 -7.29
CA THR A 36 11.47 -13.87 -6.74
C THR A 36 11.50 -13.87 -5.21
N LEU A 37 11.01 -12.81 -4.55
CA LEU A 37 10.98 -12.70 -3.10
C LEU A 37 9.53 -12.75 -2.59
N PRO A 38 9.28 -13.34 -1.40
CA PRO A 38 7.97 -13.27 -0.76
C PRO A 38 7.49 -11.83 -0.57
N LEU A 39 6.18 -11.59 -0.74
CA LEU A 39 5.60 -10.26 -0.58
C LEU A 39 5.76 -9.72 0.84
N ILE A 40 5.63 -10.60 1.86
CA ILE A 40 5.76 -10.22 3.28
C ILE A 40 7.10 -9.53 3.58
N ASN A 41 8.18 -9.93 2.90
CA ASN A 41 9.51 -9.35 3.06
C ASN A 41 9.64 -7.94 2.43
N GLN A 42 8.66 -7.54 1.62
CA GLN A 42 8.65 -6.31 0.84
C GLN A 42 7.60 -5.30 1.35
N LEU A 43 6.64 -5.73 2.17
CA LEU A 43 5.55 -4.88 2.67
C LEU A 43 6.03 -3.70 3.50
N THR A 44 7.10 -3.84 4.30
CA THR A 44 7.64 -2.73 5.11
C THR A 44 8.07 -1.55 4.25
N ALA A 45 8.56 -1.79 3.03
CA ALA A 45 8.93 -0.72 2.10
C ALA A 45 7.69 0.07 1.63
N ILE A 46 6.60 -0.64 1.33
CA ILE A 46 5.31 -0.04 0.93
C ILE A 46 4.71 0.76 2.08
N HIS A 47 4.72 0.19 3.29
CA HIS A 47 4.21 0.84 4.48
C HIS A 47 4.92 2.19 4.74
N ARG A 48 6.25 2.21 4.59
CA ARG A 48 7.06 3.43 4.70
C ARG A 48 6.78 4.42 3.57
N LEU A 49 6.62 3.92 2.33
CA LEU A 49 6.31 4.74 1.16
C LEU A 49 4.97 5.46 1.29
N LEU A 50 3.93 4.73 1.72
CA LEU A 50 2.57 5.24 1.89
C LEU A 50 2.38 6.03 3.18
N LYS A 51 3.32 5.92 4.13
CA LYS A 51 3.20 6.48 5.49
C LYS A 51 1.87 6.06 6.14
N SER A 52 1.44 4.82 5.89
CA SER A 52 0.17 4.33 6.38
C SER A 52 0.15 4.30 7.92
N PRO A 53 -0.99 4.65 8.55
CA PRO A 53 -1.12 4.63 10.00
C PRO A 53 -1.28 3.22 10.59
N HIS A 54 -1.46 2.20 9.73
CA HIS A 54 -1.57 0.79 10.13
C HIS A 54 -0.29 0.33 10.87
N ARG A 55 -0.42 -0.67 11.74
CA ARG A 55 0.72 -1.23 12.50
C ARG A 55 0.90 -2.70 12.21
#